data_AF-A0A017S2M6-F1
#
_entry.id   AF-A0A017S2M6-F1
#
_cell.length_a   1.000
_cell.length_b   1.000
_cell.length_c   1.000
_cell.angle_alpha   90.00
_cell.angle_beta   90.00
_cell.angle_gamma   90.00
#
_symmetry.space_group_name_H-M   'P 1'
#
loop_
_entity.id
_entity.type
_entity.pdbx_description
1 polymer ?
#
loop_
_entity_poly.entity_id
_entity_poly.type
_entity_poly.pdbx_seq_one_letter_code
_entity_poly.pdbx_strand_id
1 'polypeptide(L)' 'SSTDQDRQVRVISFRPKPQCWEHGCNGREFSTFSNLLRHQREKSGVVAKAECPVCGAAFTRTTARNIHLAQGKCKGRE' A
#
# COMPACT_ATOMS: atom_id res chain seq x y z
N SER A 1 32.96 36.78 34.16
CA SER A 1 32.73 36.21 32.82
C SER A 1 31.74 35.06 32.96
N SER A 2 30.46 35.36 32.78
CA SER A 2 29.35 34.46 33.10
C SER A 2 29.04 33.55 31.92
N THR A 3 29.06 32.25 32.17
CA THR A 3 28.81 31.18 31.20
C THR A 3 27.31 31.07 30.91
N ASP A 4 26.87 31.54 29.74
CA ASP A 4 25.54 31.23 29.22
C ASP A 4 25.70 30.13 28.16
N GLN A 5 25.58 28.87 28.61
CA GLN A 5 25.63 27.71 27.73
C GLN A 5 24.24 27.50 27.14
N ASP A 6 24.10 28.00 25.91
CA ASP A 6 23.06 27.77 24.91
C ASP A 6 22.34 26.41 25.09
N ARG A 7 21.15 26.46 25.71
CA ARG A 7 20.31 25.30 26.00
C ARG A 7 19.53 24.95 24.73
N GLN A 8 20.22 24.34 23.76
CA GLN A 8 19.61 23.82 22.53
C GLN A 8 18.59 22.73 22.86
N VAL A 9 17.32 23.11 22.90
CA VAL A 9 16.21 22.15 22.91
C VAL A 9 16.22 21.44 21.56
N ARG A 10 16.86 20.26 21.52
CA ARG A 10 16.76 19.35 20.36
C ARG A 10 15.29 18.93 20.26
N VAL A 11 14.56 19.56 19.35
CA VAL A 11 13.25 19.05 18.92
C VAL A 11 13.53 17.69 18.29
N ILE A 12 13.36 16.63 19.08
CA ILE A 12 13.28 15.26 18.59
C ILE A 12 11.97 15.21 17.81
N SER A 13 12.01 15.68 16.55
CA SER A 13 10.93 15.61 15.56
C SER A 13 10.70 14.17 15.08
N PHE A 14 10.95 13.19 15.95
CA PHE A 14 10.69 11.79 15.68
C PHE A 14 9.20 11.54 15.91
N ARG A 15 8.38 12.07 15.02
CA ARG A 15 7.10 11.40 14.78
C ARG A 15 7.46 10.02 14.24
N PRO A 16 7.19 8.93 14.96
CA PRO A 16 7.50 7.61 14.46
C PRO A 16 6.78 7.45 13.12
N LYS A 17 7.54 7.06 12.09
CA LYS A 17 6.96 6.83 10.78
C LYS A 17 5.94 5.69 10.90
N PRO A 18 4.79 5.78 10.24
CA PRO A 18 3.84 4.68 10.21
C PRO A 18 4.48 3.43 9.59
N GLN A 19 4.37 2.29 10.27
CA GLN A 19 4.99 1.03 9.87
C GLN A 19 3.93 -0.07 9.72
N CYS A 20 4.11 -0.96 8.74
CA CYS A 20 3.27 -2.15 8.58
C CYS A 20 4.01 -3.40 9.08
N TRP A 21 3.43 -4.08 10.05
CA TRP A 21 3.91 -5.37 10.57
C TRP A 21 3.08 -6.56 10.11
N GLU A 22 2.00 -6.30 9.37
CA GLU A 22 1.08 -7.32 8.88
C GLU A 22 1.47 -7.83 7.49
N HIS A 23 0.87 -8.95 7.06
CA HIS A 23 1.03 -9.51 5.71
C HIS A 23 2.48 -9.80 5.30
N GLY A 24 3.37 -10.07 6.27
CA GLY A 24 4.80 -10.30 6.06
C GLY A 24 5.60 -9.04 5.72
N CYS A 25 5.11 -7.85 6.08
CA CYS A 25 5.76 -6.57 5.74
C CYS A 25 6.93 -6.18 6.64
N ASN A 26 7.18 -6.91 7.74
CA ASN A 26 8.39 -6.78 8.59
C ASN A 26 8.77 -5.34 8.96
N GLY A 27 7.77 -4.49 9.28
CA GLY A 27 8.01 -3.12 9.71
C GLY A 27 8.21 -2.13 8.57
N ARG A 28 7.70 -2.42 7.37
CA ARG A 28 7.80 -1.52 6.21
C ARG A 28 7.29 -0.12 6.57
N GLU A 29 8.15 0.88 6.41
CA GLU A 29 7.84 2.27 6.76
C GLU A 29 7.11 3.00 5.62
N PHE A 30 6.24 3.93 6.01
CA PHE A 30 5.51 4.82 5.10
C PHE A 30 5.75 6.27 5.49
N SER A 31 5.74 7.15 4.50
CA SER A 31 5.88 8.60 4.71
C SER A 31 4.66 9.24 5.38
N THR A 32 3.48 8.63 5.23
CA THR A 32 2.21 9.13 5.79
C THR A 32 1.32 7.97 6.22
N PHE A 33 0.42 8.25 7.18
CA PHE A 33 -0.54 7.26 7.67
C PHE A 33 -1.54 6.84 6.57
N SER A 34 -1.95 7.76 5.70
CA SER A 34 -2.82 7.47 4.54
C SER A 34 -2.19 6.44 3.59
N ASN A 35 -0.86 6.48 3.43
CA ASN A 35 -0.14 5.49 2.62
C ASN A 35 -0.12 4.11 3.26
N LEU A 36 0.07 4.03 4.59
CA LEU A 36 -0.02 2.78 5.36
C LEU A 36 -1.44 2.18 5.25
N LEU A 37 -2.48 2.98 5.46
CA LEU A 37 -3.87 2.50 5.41
C LEU A 37 -4.25 1.97 4.03
N ARG A 38 -3.82 2.65 2.95
CA ARG A 38 -3.98 2.15 1.58
C ARG A 38 -3.27 0.80 1.41
N HIS A 39 -2.02 0.71 1.87
CA HIS A 39 -1.24 -0.51 1.80
C HIS A 39 -1.92 -1.69 2.53
N GLN A 40 -2.44 -1.48 3.74
CA GLN A 40 -3.18 -2.51 4.48
C GLN A 40 -4.44 -2.97 3.74
N ARG A 41 -5.22 -2.06 3.13
CA ARG A 41 -6.39 -2.44 2.32
C ARG A 41 -6.03 -3.28 1.09
N GLU A 42 -4.94 -2.93 0.41
CA GLU A 42 -4.46 -3.67 -0.75
C GLU A 42 -3.92 -5.06 -0.38
N LYS A 43 -3.22 -5.17 0.76
CA LYS A 43 -2.59 -6.42 1.21
C LYS A 43 -3.53 -7.37 1.96
N SER A 44 -4.51 -6.85 2.69
CA SER A 44 -5.54 -7.66 3.37
C SER A 44 -6.45 -8.42 2.40
N GLY A 45 -6.32 -8.21 1.08
CA GLY A 45 -7.11 -8.93 0.10
C GLY A 45 -8.60 -8.55 0.12
N VAL A 46 -8.97 -7.50 0.88
CA VAL A 46 -10.30 -6.86 0.86
C VAL A 46 -10.51 -6.04 -0.43
N VAL A 47 -9.58 -6.13 -1.38
CA VAL A 47 -9.84 -5.78 -2.77
C VAL A 47 -10.71 -6.88 -3.35
N ALA A 48 -12.00 -6.57 -3.55
CA ALA A 48 -12.88 -7.39 -4.36
C ALA A 48 -12.17 -7.68 -5.69
N LYS A 49 -11.74 -8.93 -5.85
CA LYS A 49 -11.05 -9.37 -7.05
C LYS A 49 -12.07 -9.31 -8.18
N ALA A 50 -11.78 -8.51 -9.19
CA ALA A 50 -12.60 -8.50 -10.40
C ALA A 50 -12.14 -9.68 -11.25
N GLU A 51 -12.92 -10.76 -11.29
CA GLU A 51 -12.58 -11.94 -12.07
C GLU A 51 -13.14 -11.83 -13.49
N CYS A 52 -12.38 -12.31 -14.48
CA CYS A 52 -12.88 -12.44 -15.84
C CYS A 52 -13.86 -13.63 -15.90
N PRO A 53 -15.10 -13.43 -16.35
CA PRO A 53 -16.09 -14.52 -16.41
C PRO A 53 -15.75 -15.59 -17.46
N VAL A 54 -14.80 -15.32 -18.37
CA VAL A 54 -14.45 -16.22 -19.47
C VAL A 54 -13.24 -17.10 -19.14
N CYS A 55 -12.13 -16.51 -18.63
CA CYS A 55 -10.91 -17.27 -18.31
C CYS A 55 -10.65 -17.45 -16.81
N GLY A 56 -11.43 -16.80 -15.94
CA GLY A 56 -11.23 -16.85 -14.48
C GLY A 56 -10.00 -16.05 -13.99
N ALA A 57 -9.35 -15.25 -14.85
CA ALA A 57 -8.24 -14.42 -14.43
C ALA A 57 -8.70 -13.39 -13.38
N ALA A 58 -8.00 -13.33 -12.24
CA ALA A 58 -8.29 -12.41 -11.16
C ALA A 58 -7.53 -11.09 -11.34
N PHE A 59 -8.26 -9.96 -11.29
CA PHE A 59 -7.68 -8.62 -11.39
C PHE A 59 -7.91 -7.86 -10.09
N THR A 60 -6.92 -7.05 -9.69
CA THR A 60 -7.02 -6.15 -8.54
C THR A 60 -7.87 -4.90 -8.84
N ARG A 61 -8.23 -4.67 -10.11
CA ARG A 61 -9.02 -3.51 -10.55
C ARG A 61 -10.02 -3.90 -11.62
N THR A 62 -11.26 -3.42 -11.52
CA THR A 62 -12.30 -3.62 -12.53
C THR A 62 -11.90 -3.05 -13.89
N THR A 63 -11.19 -1.92 -13.93
CA THR A 63 -10.67 -1.33 -15.17
C THR A 63 -9.69 -2.26 -15.88
N ALA A 64 -8.82 -2.94 -15.14
CA ALA A 64 -7.86 -3.89 -15.71
C ALA A 64 -8.59 -5.11 -16.31
N ARG A 65 -9.62 -5.63 -15.62
CA ARG A 65 -10.52 -6.66 -16.17
C ARG A 65 -11.22 -6.17 -17.44
N ASN A 66 -11.78 -4.95 -17.44
CA ASN A 66 -12.49 -4.42 -18.61
C ASN A 66 -11.56 -4.21 -19.81
N ILE A 67 -10.32 -3.74 -19.59
CA ILE A 67 -9.31 -3.64 -20.64
C ILE A 67 -8.94 -5.05 -21.15
N HIS A 68 -8.78 -6.02 -20.26
CA HIS A 68 -8.52 -7.41 -20.65
C HIS A 68 -9.62 -7.98 -21.55
N LEU A 69 -10.90 -7.74 -21.19
CA LEU A 69 -12.07 -8.13 -21.99
C LEU A 69 -12.09 -7.39 -23.33
N ALA A 70 -11.90 -6.07 -23.32
CA ALA A 70 -11.95 -5.22 -24.51
C ALA A 70 -10.79 -5.49 -25.49
N GLN A 71 -9.61 -5.85 -24.97
CA GLN A 71 -8.45 -6.20 -25.80
C GLN A 71 -8.50 -7.63 -26.37
N GLY A 72 -9.52 -8.42 -26.02
CA GLY A 72 -9.61 -9.81 -26.47
C GLY A 72 -8.44 -10.70 -26.00
N LYS A 73 -7.68 -10.25 -24.99
CA LYS A 73 -6.56 -11.02 -24.41
C LYS A 73 -7.02 -12.17 -23.52
N CYS A 74 -8.32 -12.42 -23.51
CA CYS A 74 -8.92 -13.53 -22.82
C CYS A 74 -8.61 -14.82 -23.56
N LYS A 75 -7.49 -15.46 -23.21
CA LYS A 75 -7.24 -16.85 -23.56
C LYS A 75 -8.18 -17.69 -22.70
N GLY A 76 -9.27 -18.17 -23.32
CA GLY A 76 -10.23 -19.07 -22.67
C GLY A 76 -9.51 -20.29 -22.11
N ARG A 77 -10.07 -20.88 -21.04
CA ARG A 77 -9.65 -22.20 -20.56
C ARG A 77 -9.86 -23.18 -21.72
N GLU A 78 -8.76 -23.67 -22.28
CA GLU A 78 -8.74 -24.89 -23.08
C GLU A 78 -8.98 -26.09 -22.17
#